data_AF-A0A3C1FY75-F1
#
_entry.id   AF-A0A3C1FY75-F1
#
_cell.length_a   1.000
_cell.length_b   1.000
_cell.length_c   1.000
_cell.angle_alpha   90.00
_cell.angle_beta   90.00
_cell.angle_gamma   90.00
#
_symmetry.space_group_name_H-M   'P 1'
#
loop_
_entity.id
_entity.type
_entity.pdbx_description
1 polymer ?
#
loop_
_entity_poly.entity_id
_entity_poly.type
_entity_poly.pdbx_seq_one_letter_code
_entity_poly.pdbx_strand_id
1 'polypeptide(L)' 'MAVWKCNKCGNTINADIPPDICPSCKEKCEYVDVTCYIPECGGPASGNINPQVFEESGHSET' A
#
# COMPACT_ATOMS: atom_id res chain seq x y z
N MET A 1 10.83 -2.82 -5.88
CA MET A 1 10.25 -2.64 -4.53
C MET A 1 9.01 -1.76 -4.63
N ALA A 2 7.86 -2.36 -4.38
CA ALA A 2 6.59 -1.66 -4.24
C ALA A 2 6.28 -1.43 -2.76
N VAL A 3 5.36 -0.52 -2.48
CA VAL A 3 4.81 -0.27 -1.14
C VAL A 3 3.39 -0.80 -1.11
N TRP A 4 3.15 -1.76 -0.23
CA TRP A 4 1.86 -2.43 -0.08
C TRP A 4 1.19 -1.98 1.21
N LYS A 5 -0.04 -1.50 1.15
CA LYS A 5 -0.85 -1.15 2.31
C LYS A 5 -1.87 -2.25 2.57
N CYS A 6 -1.91 -2.76 3.80
CA CYS A 6 -2.94 -3.67 4.26
C CYS A 6 -4.31 -2.97 4.23
N ASN A 7 -5.29 -3.54 3.52
CA ASN A 7 -6.63 -2.95 3.42
C ASN A 7 -7.39 -2.99 4.75
N LYS A 8 -7.03 -3.91 5.66
CA LYS A 8 -7.70 -4.10 6.95
C LYS A 8 -7.23 -3.13 8.02
N CYS A 9 -5.91 -2.99 8.20
CA CYS A 9 -5.32 -2.23 9.31
C CYS A 9 -4.51 -1.01 8.87
N GLY A 10 -4.27 -0.83 7.57
CA GLY A 10 -3.48 0.28 7.02
C GLY A 10 -1.96 0.13 7.14
N ASN A 11 -1.44 -0.96 7.69
CA ASN A 11 0.01 -1.19 7.79
C ASN A 11 0.66 -1.26 6.40
N THR A 12 1.79 -0.55 6.22
CA THR A 12 2.57 -0.56 4.98
C THR A 12 3.75 -1.53 5.05
N ILE A 13 4.08 -2.15 3.91
CA ILE A 13 5.19 -3.09 3.76
C ILE A 13 5.89 -2.80 2.44
N ASN A 14 7.22 -2.65 2.47
CA ASN A 14 8.04 -2.49 1.28
C ASN A 14 8.51 -3.87 0.81
N ALA A 15 7.95 -4.36 -0.29
CA ALA A 15 8.28 -5.67 -0.86
C ALA A 15 7.96 -5.70 -2.35
N ASP A 16 8.58 -6.59 -3.12
CA ASP A 16 8.18 -6.79 -4.52
C ASP A 16 6.83 -7.50 -4.65
N ILE A 17 6.47 -8.32 -3.66
CA ILE A 17 5.20 -9.04 -3.57
C ILE A 17 4.69 -8.95 -2.12
N PRO A 18 3.39 -8.67 -1.87
CA PRO A 18 2.88 -8.59 -0.51
C PRO A 18 2.82 -9.98 0.15
N PRO A 19 3.00 -10.08 1.47
CA PRO A 19 2.84 -11.35 2.17
C PRO A 19 1.37 -11.78 2.21
N ASP A 20 1.12 -13.09 2.24
CA ASP A 20 -0.21 -13.65 2.46
C ASP A 20 -0.77 -13.28 3.85
N ILE A 21 0.10 -13.21 4.87
CA ILE A 21 -0.26 -12.93 6.26
C ILE A 21 0.25 -11.56 6.64
N CYS A 22 -0.65 -10.71 7.14
CA CYS A 22 -0.27 -9.40 7.62
C CYS A 22 0.52 -9.49 8.93
N PRO A 23 1.72 -8.90 9.03
CA PRO A 23 2.52 -8.94 10.26
C PRO A 23 1.87 -8.14 11.41
N SER A 24 1.00 -7.18 11.07
CA SER A 24 0.25 -6.39 12.05
C SER A 24 -1.03 -7.10 12.51
N CYS A 25 -1.85 -7.60 11.58
CA CYS A 25 -3.10 -8.31 11.90
C CYS A 25 -2.89 -9.75 12.36
N LYS A 26 -1.80 -10.40 11.91
CA LYS A 26 -1.49 -11.83 12.08
C LYS A 26 -2.53 -12.77 11.45
N GLU A 27 -3.16 -12.33 10.36
CA GLU A 27 -4.13 -13.10 9.58
C GLU A 27 -3.98 -12.80 8.07
N LYS A 28 -4.70 -13.52 7.22
CA LYS A 28 -4.72 -13.23 5.78
C LYS A 28 -5.41 -11.90 5.51
N CYS A 29 -4.74 -11.01 4.80
CA CYS A 29 -5.29 -9.70 4.43
C CYS A 29 -4.99 -9.41 2.97
N GLU A 30 -5.83 -8.59 2.35
CA GLU A 30 -5.54 -8.06 1.02
C GLU A 30 -4.65 -6.82 1.13
N TYR A 31 -3.89 -6.58 0.07
CA TYR A 31 -2.93 -5.50 -0.01
C TYR A 31 -3.18 -4.66 -1.23
N VAL A 32 -3.15 -3.36 -1.04
CA VAL A 32 -3.22 -2.37 -2.12
C VAL A 32 -1.83 -1.84 -2.39
N ASP A 33 -1.43 -1.82 -3.66
CA ASP A 33 -0.21 -1.16 -4.07
C ASP A 33 -0.40 0.36 -3.98
N VAL A 34 0.35 0.99 -3.08
CA VAL A 34 0.32 2.43 -2.83
C VAL A 34 1.61 3.10 -3.32
N THR A 35 2.39 2.41 -4.16
CA THR A 35 3.62 2.97 -4.74
C THR A 35 3.28 4.23 -5.55
N CYS A 36 4.11 5.25 -5.41
CA CYS A 36 4.00 6.43 -6.24
C CYS A 36 4.33 6.11 -7.72
N TYR A 37 3.33 6.15 -8.60
CA TYR A 37 3.55 5.98 -10.05
C TYR A 37 3.44 7.27 -10.86
N ILE A 38 2.95 8.35 -10.25
CA ILE A 38 2.77 9.65 -10.91
C ILE A 38 3.96 10.57 -10.67
N PRO A 39 4.35 11.43 -11.64
CA PRO A 39 5.45 12.37 -11.46
C PRO A 39 5.26 13.34 -10.29
N GLU A 40 4.03 13.70 -9.96
CA GLU A 40 3.68 14.65 -8.90
C GLU A 40 4.09 14.18 -7.50
N CYS A 41 4.07 12.86 -7.24
CA CYS A 41 4.60 12.28 -6.02
C CYS A 41 6.05 11.80 -6.18
N GLY A 42 6.71 12.04 -7.32
CA GLY A 42 8.10 11.68 -7.60
C GLY A 42 8.32 10.43 -8.47
N GLY A 43 7.25 9.75 -8.88
CA GLY A 43 7.30 8.53 -9.68
C GLY A 43 7.88 7.30 -8.95
N PRO A 44 7.95 6.14 -9.62
CA PRO A 44 8.25 4.86 -8.98
C PRO A 44 9.69 4.73 -8.46
N ALA A 45 10.61 5.58 -8.93
CA ALA A 45 11.99 5.62 -8.46
C ALA A 45 12.18 6.44 -7.17
N SER A 46 11.18 7.23 -6.76
CA SER A 46 11.29 8.12 -5.59
C SER A 46 11.22 7.40 -4.25
N GLY A 47 10.65 6.19 -4.22
CA GLY A 47 10.32 5.50 -2.96
C GLY A 47 9.15 6.12 -2.20
N ASN A 48 8.47 7.11 -2.79
CA ASN A 48 7.31 7.76 -2.19
C ASN A 48 6.04 6.91 -2.30
N ILE A 49 5.08 7.24 -1.45
CA ILE A 49 3.72 6.68 -1.45
C ILE A 49 2.82 7.62 -2.26
N ASN A 50 1.91 7.07 -3.07
CA ASN A 50 0.85 7.86 -3.70
C ASN A 50 -0.21 8.23 -2.65
N PRO A 51 -0.33 9.51 -2.23
CA PRO A 51 -1.26 9.90 -1.17
C PRO A 51 -2.72 9.65 -1.55
N GLN A 52 -3.10 9.78 -2.82
CA GLN A 52 -4.48 9.56 -3.28
C GLN A 52 -4.88 8.10 -3.06
N VAL A 53 -4.10 7.18 -3.62
CA VAL A 53 -4.34 5.73 -3.49
C VAL A 53 -4.22 5.30 -2.02
N PHE A 54 -3.32 5.92 -1.25
CA PHE A 54 -3.18 5.64 0.17
C PHE A 54 -4.42 6.06 0.97
N GLU A 55 -5.09 7.16 0.64
CA GLU A 55 -6.32 7.59 1.31
C GLU A 55 -7.53 6.76 0.85
N GLU A 56 -7.68 6.54 -0.46
CA GLU A 56 -8.76 5.76 -1.07
C GLU A 56 -8.78 4.31 -0.57
N SER A 57 -7.62 3.68 -0.46
CA SER A 57 -7.49 2.30 0.04
C SER A 57 -7.92 2.09 1.50
N GLY A 58 -8.14 3.17 2.27
CA GLY A 58 -8.71 3.10 3.62
C GLY A 58 -10.21 3.37 3.69
N HIS A 59 -10.80 3.84 2.59
CA HIS A 59 -12.21 4.15 2.49
C HIS A 59 -12.83 3.13 1.54
N SER A 60 -13.31 2.00 2.08
CA SER A 60 -14.36 1.27 1.39
C SER A 60 -15.55 2.22 1.29
N GLU A 61 -15.69 2.87 0.14
CA GLU A 61 -16.90 3.58 -0.24
C GLU A 61 -18.07 2.59 -0.09
N THR A 62 -19.00 2.91 0.80
CA THR A 62 -20.30 2.23 0.97
C THR A 62 -21.17 2.43 -0.25
#